data_AF-A0AAP8GES1-F1
#
_entry.id   AF-A0AAP8GES1-F1
#
_cell.length_a   1.000
_cell.length_b   1.000
_cell.length_c   1.000
_cell.angle_alpha   90.00
_cell.angle_beta   90.00
_cell.angle_gamma   90.00
#
_symmetry.space_group_name_H-M   'P 1'
#
loop_
_entity.id
_entity.type
_entity.pdbx_description
1 polymer ?
#
loop_
_entity_poly.entity_id
_entity_poly.type
_entity_poly.pdbx_seq_one_letter_code
_entity_poly.pdbx_strand_id
1 'polypeptide(L)'
;KNALKLIKLCQTYHVHILSVHDGYFDMDQAFDRFKLNIFISLAELESDNIGEQVRNGLQEKAKQGRLITTHAPFGYEYHNGAFIINQNESPTVKAVFNYYIKGHG
;
A
#
# COMPACT_ATOMS: atom_id res chain seq x y z
N LYS A 1 0.06 -13.31 4.73
CA LYS A 1 -0.73 -14.46 4.14
C LYS A 1 0.00 -15.28 3.04
N ASN A 2 0.71 -14.66 2.09
CA ASN A 2 1.38 -15.42 1.02
C ASN A 2 2.67 -16.14 1.49
N ALA A 3 3.41 -15.54 2.44
CA ALA A 3 4.65 -16.12 2.96
C ALA A 3 4.43 -17.45 3.72
N LEU A 4 3.39 -17.54 4.56
CA LEU A 4 3.00 -18.80 5.22
C LEU A 4 2.62 -19.91 4.23
N LYS A 5 1.98 -19.56 3.11
CA LYS A 5 1.68 -20.52 2.04
C LYS A 5 2.97 -21.01 1.37
N LEU A 6 3.91 -20.10 1.12
CA LEU A 6 5.22 -20.44 0.57
C LEU A 6 5.99 -21.40 1.48
N ILE A 7 6.06 -21.14 2.79
CA ILE A 7 6.73 -22.04 3.74
C ILE A 7 6.11 -23.44 3.75
N LYS A 8 4.76 -23.53 3.74
CA LYS A 8 4.08 -24.83 3.64
C LYS A 8 4.38 -25.56 2.34
N LEU A 9 4.53 -24.82 1.23
CA LEU A 9 4.94 -25.39 -0.05
C LEU A 9 6.37 -25.94 0.04
N CYS A 10 7.30 -25.16 0.59
CA CYS A 10 8.69 -25.60 0.78
C CYS A 10 8.76 -26.86 1.67
N GLN A 11 7.94 -26.96 2.72
CA GLN A 11 7.82 -28.17 3.55
C GLN A 11 7.31 -29.36 2.75
N THR A 12 6.24 -29.17 1.98
CA THR A 12 5.60 -30.25 1.20
C THR A 12 6.55 -30.89 0.20
N TYR A 13 7.49 -30.10 -0.33
CA TYR A 13 8.46 -30.54 -1.35
C TYR A 13 9.89 -30.70 -0.81
N HIS A 14 10.09 -30.69 0.51
CA HIS A 14 11.40 -30.83 1.16
C HIS A 14 12.46 -29.85 0.61
N VAL A 15 12.06 -28.60 0.37
CA VAL A 15 12.93 -27.55 -0.14
C VAL A 15 13.71 -26.92 1.00
N HIS A 16 15.03 -26.85 0.88
CA HIS A 16 15.87 -26.10 1.80
C HIS A 16 15.99 -24.63 1.36
N ILE A 17 16.03 -23.72 2.34
CA ILE A 17 16.17 -22.28 2.08
C ILE A 17 17.56 -21.85 2.55
N LEU A 18 18.32 -21.20 1.67
CA LEU A 18 19.61 -20.59 2.02
C LEU A 18 19.49 -19.07 1.89
N SER A 19 19.43 -18.37 3.02
CA SER A 19 19.55 -16.92 3.09
C SER A 19 21.03 -16.53 3.17
N VAL A 20 21.41 -15.51 2.42
CA VAL A 20 22.76 -14.93 2.48
C VAL A 20 23.04 -14.34 3.86
N HIS A 21 22.01 -13.77 4.50
CA HIS A 21 22.16 -13.08 5.79
C HIS A 21 21.81 -13.97 6.98
N ASP A 22 20.78 -14.80 6.85
CA ASP A 22 20.22 -15.55 7.98
C ASP A 22 20.63 -17.02 7.98
N GLY A 23 21.40 -17.44 6.96
CA GLY A 23 21.94 -18.77 6.84
C GLY A 23 20.94 -19.79 6.28
N TYR A 24 21.21 -21.05 6.62
CA TYR A 24 20.48 -22.21 6.11
C TYR A 24 19.27 -22.55 7.00
N PHE A 25 18.15 -22.88 6.36
CA PHE A 25 16.93 -23.36 7.01
C PHE A 25 16.51 -24.69 6.41
N ASP A 26 16.43 -25.69 7.29
CA ASP A 26 15.86 -26.98 6.98
C ASP A 26 14.37 -27.00 7.32
N MET A 27 13.52 -27.18 6.31
CA MET A 27 12.06 -27.18 6.52
C MET A 27 11.58 -28.38 7.31
N ASP A 28 12.37 -29.45 7.43
CA ASP A 28 12.04 -30.62 8.23
C ASP A 28 12.33 -30.37 9.73
N GLN A 29 13.20 -29.40 10.05
CA GLN A 29 13.52 -29.01 11.42
C GLN A 29 12.48 -28.06 12.02
N ALA A 30 11.90 -28.44 13.16
CA ALA A 30 10.86 -27.65 13.82
C ALA A 30 11.34 -26.24 14.24
N PHE A 31 12.60 -26.14 14.68
CA PHE A 31 13.17 -24.86 15.11
C PHE A 31 13.39 -23.89 13.93
N ASP A 32 13.80 -24.38 12.77
CA ASP A 32 14.00 -23.56 11.57
C ASP A 32 12.67 -23.02 11.05
N ARG A 33 11.62 -23.85 11.04
CA ARG A 33 10.25 -23.40 10.76
C ARG A 33 9.78 -22.33 11.74
N PHE A 34 10.06 -22.52 13.03
CA PHE A 34 9.68 -21.57 14.07
C PHE A 34 10.38 -20.21 13.88
N LYS A 35 11.71 -20.21 13.67
CA LYS A 35 12.48 -19.00 13.37
C LYS A 35 11.91 -18.25 12.16
N LEU A 36 11.63 -18.95 11.06
CA LEU A 36 11.05 -18.33 9.87
C LEU A 36 9.66 -17.74 10.11
N ASN A 37 8.82 -18.41 10.91
CA ASN A 37 7.50 -17.87 11.28
C ASN A 37 7.63 -16.58 12.12
N ILE A 38 8.64 -16.48 12.99
CA ILE A 38 8.93 -15.23 13.71
C ILE A 38 9.34 -14.15 12.72
N PHE A 39 10.27 -14.42 11.81
CA PHE A 39 10.70 -13.42 10.82
C PHE A 39 9.56 -12.94 9.93
N ILE A 40 8.68 -13.84 9.49
CA ILE A 40 7.49 -13.45 8.73
C ILE A 40 6.57 -12.56 9.57
N SER A 41 6.33 -12.92 10.83
CA SER A 41 5.46 -12.14 11.71
C SER A 41 6.03 -10.73 11.93
N LEU A 42 7.34 -10.61 12.12
CA LEU A 42 8.03 -9.34 12.25
C LEU A 42 7.95 -8.51 10.96
N ALA A 43 8.18 -9.13 9.81
CA ALA A 43 8.07 -8.46 8.51
C ALA A 43 6.63 -7.99 8.21
N GLU A 44 5.62 -8.79 8.57
CA GLU A 44 4.21 -8.39 8.44
C GLU A 44 3.92 -7.17 9.33
N LEU A 45 4.39 -7.17 10.58
CA LEU A 45 4.25 -6.04 11.51
C LEU A 45 4.94 -4.76 10.99
N GLU A 46 6.17 -4.87 10.49
CA GLU A 46 6.90 -3.72 9.93
C GLU A 46 6.20 -3.17 8.69
N SER A 47 5.68 -4.04 7.82
CA SER A 47 4.92 -3.64 6.64
C SER A 47 3.64 -2.89 7.03
N ASP A 48 2.93 -3.35 8.05
CA ASP A 48 1.73 -2.67 8.57
C ASP A 48 2.08 -1.28 9.14
N ASN A 49 3.17 -1.18 9.90
CA ASN A 49 3.68 0.09 10.43
C ASN A 49 4.04 1.09 9.31
N ILE A 50 4.74 0.63 8.26
CA ILE A 50 5.06 1.45 7.09
C ILE A 50 3.77 1.92 6.40
N GLY A 51 2.80 1.02 6.23
CA GLY A 51 1.50 1.36 5.65
C GLY A 51 0.77 2.45 6.43
N GLU A 52 0.78 2.35 7.77
CA GLU A 52 0.21 3.37 8.64
C GLU A 52 0.94 4.72 8.50
N GLN A 53 2.28 4.72 8.51
CA GLN A 53 3.07 5.94 8.34
C GLN A 53 2.82 6.61 6.99
N VAL A 54 2.72 5.84 5.90
CA VAL A 54 2.37 6.36 4.58
C VAL A 54 0.98 6.99 4.60
N ARG A 55 -0.02 6.32 5.18
CA ARG A 55 -1.38 6.86 5.30
C ARG A 55 -1.40 8.16 6.08
N ASN A 56 -0.69 8.22 7.21
CA ASN A 56 -0.60 9.42 8.03
C ASN A 56 0.09 10.56 7.23
N GLY A 57 1.18 10.27 6.54
CA GLY A 57 1.85 11.25 5.67
C GLY A 57 0.97 11.77 4.53
N LEU A 58 0.15 10.92 3.92
CA LEU A 58 -0.83 11.33 2.89
C LEU A 58 -1.95 12.20 3.49
N GLN A 59 -2.47 11.84 4.67
CA GLN A 59 -3.48 12.63 5.37
C GLN A 59 -2.97 14.02 5.75
N GLU A 60 -1.74 14.11 6.27
CA GLU A 60 -1.13 15.40 6.61
C GLU A 60 -0.88 16.26 5.37
N LYS A 61 -0.41 15.67 4.26
CA LYS A 61 -0.31 16.39 2.97
C LYS A 61 -1.67 16.90 2.50
N ALA A 62 -2.72 16.10 2.60
CA ALA A 62 -4.08 16.50 2.23
C ALA A 62 -4.61 17.65 3.11
N LYS A 63 -4.40 17.58 4.44
CA LYS A 63 -4.76 18.67 5.37
C LYS A 63 -4.06 19.99 5.04
N GLN A 64 -2.84 19.92 4.52
CA GLN A 64 -2.07 21.09 4.07
C GLN A 64 -2.48 21.57 2.67
N GLY A 65 -3.49 20.96 2.04
CA GLY A 65 -3.93 21.30 0.68
C GLY A 65 -2.91 20.93 -0.40
N ARG A 66 -1.96 20.05 -0.10
CA ARG A 66 -0.91 19.63 -1.04
C ARG A 66 -1.36 18.48 -1.92
N LEU A 67 -0.73 18.35 -3.07
CA LEU A 67 -0.95 17.24 -3.98
C LEU A 67 -0.49 15.92 -3.33
N ILE A 68 -1.41 14.97 -3.24
CA ILE A 68 -1.18 13.63 -2.68
C ILE A 68 -0.95 12.55 -3.75
N THR A 69 -1.17 12.89 -5.02
CA THR A 69 -1.07 12.01 -6.19
C THR A 69 0.00 12.51 -7.17
N THR A 70 0.27 11.76 -8.24
CA THR A 70 1.20 12.18 -9.30
C THR A 70 0.68 13.36 -10.12
N HIS A 71 -0.65 13.45 -10.30
CA HIS A 71 -1.31 14.46 -11.11
C HIS A 71 -2.50 15.07 -10.35
N ALA A 72 -2.81 16.33 -10.67
CA ALA A 72 -3.99 17.00 -10.17
C ALA A 72 -5.27 16.27 -10.61
N PRO A 73 -6.34 16.23 -9.79
CA PRO A 73 -7.63 15.70 -10.20
C PRO A 73 -8.23 16.49 -11.36
N PHE A 74 -8.99 15.82 -12.21
CA PHE A 74 -9.74 16.46 -13.29
C PHE A 74 -10.63 17.59 -12.77
N GLY A 75 -10.66 18.73 -13.47
CA GLY A 75 -11.28 19.97 -12.99
C GLY A 75 -10.34 20.90 -12.24
N TYR A 76 -9.11 20.46 -11.95
CA TYR A 76 -8.10 21.23 -11.23
C TYR A 76 -6.71 21.12 -11.89
N GLU A 77 -5.95 22.21 -11.81
CA GLU A 77 -4.52 22.24 -12.05
C GLU A 77 -3.79 22.41 -10.70
N TYR A 78 -2.54 21.95 -10.62
CA TYR A 78 -1.71 22.11 -9.43
C TYR A 78 -0.47 22.94 -9.76
N HIS A 79 -0.41 24.16 -9.25
CA HIS A 79 0.70 25.11 -9.48
C HIS A 79 1.17 25.71 -8.16
N ASN A 80 2.48 25.83 -7.99
CA ASN A 80 3.11 26.46 -6.81
C ASN A 80 2.58 25.97 -5.45
N GLY A 81 2.25 24.67 -5.34
CA GLY A 81 1.80 24.08 -4.09
C GLY A 81 0.29 24.19 -3.83
N ALA A 82 -0.48 24.79 -4.74
CA ALA A 82 -1.92 25.00 -4.58
C ALA A 82 -2.74 24.47 -5.77
N PHE A 83 -3.98 24.08 -5.49
CA PHE A 83 -4.95 23.69 -6.51
C PHE A 83 -5.65 24.92 -7.09
N ILE A 84 -5.68 25.01 -8.41
CA ILE A 84 -6.35 26.08 -9.17
C ILE A 84 -7.45 25.43 -10.00
N ILE A 85 -8.64 26.03 -10.04
CA ILE A 85 -9.75 25.50 -10.83
C ILE A 85 -9.43 25.62 -12.33
N ASN A 86 -9.50 24.50 -13.05
CA ASN A 86 -9.43 24.50 -14.50
C ASN A 86 -10.81 24.88 -15.06
N GLN A 87 -10.91 26.04 -15.72
CA GLN A 87 -12.18 26.56 -16.22
C GLN A 87 -12.77 25.72 -17.38
N ASN A 88 -11.94 25.02 -18.14
CA ASN A 88 -12.40 24.16 -19.23
C ASN A 88 -13.01 22.85 -18.72
N GLU A 89 -12.45 22.30 -17.63
CA GLU A 89 -12.86 20.99 -17.09
C GLU A 89 -13.88 21.08 -15.95
N SER A 90 -13.86 22.16 -15.15
CA SER A 90 -14.74 22.31 -13.98
C SER A 90 -16.25 22.26 -14.27
N PRO A 91 -16.77 22.69 -15.45
CA PRO A 91 -18.19 22.54 -15.76
C PRO A 91 -18.65 21.08 -15.74
N THR A 92 -17.81 20.17 -16.23
CA THR A 92 -18.08 18.72 -16.24
C THR A 92 -18.14 18.16 -14.82
N VAL A 93 -17.19 18.53 -13.95
CA VAL A 93 -17.19 18.11 -12.54
C VAL A 93 -18.46 18.59 -11.82
N LYS A 94 -18.84 19.85 -12.03
CA LYS A 94 -20.09 20.42 -11.49
C LYS A 94 -21.33 19.70 -12.01
N ALA A 95 -21.36 19.38 -13.30
CA ALA A 95 -22.47 18.64 -13.91
C ALA A 95 -22.61 17.24 -13.28
N VAL A 96 -21.51 16.47 -13.17
CA VAL A 96 -21.51 15.14 -12.55
C VAL A 96 -22.01 15.20 -11.11
N PHE A 97 -21.52 16.16 -10.31
CA PHE A 97 -22.00 16.36 -8.94
C PHE A 97 -23.51 16.67 -8.91
N ASN A 98 -23.98 17.53 -9.82
CA ASN A 98 -25.39 17.88 -9.95
C ASN A 98 -26.27 16.69 -10.38
N TYR A 99 -25.76 15.76 -11.20
CA TYR A 99 -26.48 14.54 -11.55
C TYR A 99 -26.58 13.59 -10.35
N TYR A 100 -25.49 13.43 -9.60
CA TYR A 100 -25.46 12.59 -8.39
C TYR A 100 -26.48 13.06 -7.34
N ILE A 101 -26.50 14.35 -6.99
CA ILE A 101 -27.46 14.90 -6.01
C ILE A 101 -28.93 14.78 -6.46
N LYS A 102 -29.18 14.65 -7.77
CA LYS A 102 -30.52 14.43 -8.35
C LYS A 102 -30.92 12.95 -8.39
N GLY A 103 -30.07 12.04 -7.93
CA GLY A 103 -30.34 10.60 -7.93
C GLY A 103 -30.13 9.93 -9.28
N HIS A 104 -29.34 10.55 -10.16
CA HIS A 104 -28.97 9.98 -11.47
C HIS A 104 -27.58 9.33 -11.49
N GLY A 105 -26.93 9.22 -10.33
CA GLY A 105 -25.57 8.67 -10.17
C GLY A 105 -25.54 7.30 -9.55
#